data_AF-A0A9D0VFI3-F1
#
_entry.id   AF-A0A9D0VFI3-F1
#
_cell.length_a   1.000
_cell.length_b   1.000
_cell.length_c   1.000
_cell.angle_alpha   90.00
_cell.angle_beta   90.00
_cell.angle_gamma   90.00
#
_symmetry.space_group_name_H-M   'P 1'
#
loop_
_entity.id
_entity.type
_entity.pdbx_description
1 polymer ?
#
loop_
_entity_poly.entity_id
_entity_poly.type
_entity_poly.pdbx_seq_one_letter_code
_entity_poly.pdbx_strand_id
1 'polypeptide(L)'
;MLIPLTSVALAQPVEGEPVGHYHPDDIAPRSELFVTASEQLSALSDTRGRELQQLATALQHYREALDLLGDTAPLGELERLGDLEQDFHRQEAVLQQFTDELIEDFSGAMVEAMEQAAASHGQTQRCVARIAEGPRVPGMPGRTKANPECLGEDLNAAIASAMDANEPLRAVVEEVLQRPWPEIVISVEAQPPIATGSGQPSRWLLVRDLLVAGARDALRDLDRSDDEARTEIEAALESDDPDLEALKRRVAEIEATTARRRAELAQPILEVAEERMLRWKGEPTTGWCANPRILGGCTQQDASAELVSRLLDDRKFAKTLPD
;
A
#
# COMPACT_ATOMS: atom_id res chain seq x y z
N MET A 1 65.23 39.36 24.87
CA MET A 1 65.47 38.32 23.86
C MET A 1 64.12 37.93 23.27
N LEU A 2 63.81 38.40 22.07
CA LEU A 2 62.58 38.10 21.34
C LEU A 2 62.98 37.25 20.12
N ILE A 3 62.37 36.06 20.01
CA ILE A 3 62.55 35.12 18.90
C ILE A 3 61.53 35.51 17.81
N PRO A 4 61.93 35.67 16.53
CA PRO A 4 60.98 35.91 15.46
C PRO A 4 60.28 34.60 15.06
N LEU A 5 58.95 34.64 15.00
CA LEU A 5 58.11 33.60 14.41
C LEU A 5 58.20 33.68 12.89
N THR A 6 58.97 32.79 12.28
CA THR A 6 58.91 32.50 10.85
C THR A 6 57.58 31.83 10.52
N SER A 7 56.71 32.55 9.79
CA SER A 7 55.51 31.99 9.17
C SER A 7 55.91 31.03 8.05
N VAL A 8 55.59 29.75 8.23
CA VAL A 8 55.64 28.74 7.16
C VAL A 8 54.35 28.89 6.37
N ALA A 9 54.44 29.40 5.14
CA ALA A 9 53.35 29.35 4.18
C ALA A 9 53.21 27.90 3.69
N LEU A 10 52.17 27.21 4.15
CA LEU A 10 51.75 25.94 3.56
C LEU A 10 51.18 26.24 2.17
N ALA A 11 51.88 25.79 1.13
CA ALA A 11 51.35 25.77 -0.22
C ALA A 11 50.14 24.83 -0.26
N GLN A 12 48.98 25.35 -0.68
CA GLN A 12 47.82 24.51 -0.96
C GLN A 12 48.12 23.65 -2.21
N PRO A 13 47.69 22.37 -2.24
CA PRO A 13 47.80 21.57 -3.44
C PRO A 13 46.99 22.21 -4.56
N VAL A 14 47.61 22.39 -5.72
CA VAL A 14 46.93 22.80 -6.95
C VAL A 14 46.07 21.62 -7.37
N GLU A 15 44.76 21.71 -7.18
CA GLU A 15 43.78 20.75 -7.69
C GLU A 15 43.95 20.65 -9.21
N GLY A 16 44.31 19.46 -9.71
CA GLY A 16 44.32 19.19 -11.14
C GLY A 16 42.90 19.21 -11.70
N GLU A 17 42.75 19.53 -12.99
CA GLU A 17 41.48 19.35 -13.70
C GLU A 17 41.04 17.87 -13.59
N PRO A 18 39.77 17.59 -13.30
CA PRO A 18 39.29 16.21 -13.18
C PRO A 18 39.47 15.48 -14.52
N VAL A 19 39.89 14.22 -14.43
CA VAL A 19 40.10 13.33 -15.57
C VAL A 19 38.77 12.99 -16.25
N GLY A 20 37.68 12.93 -15.47
CA GLY A 20 36.32 12.72 -15.97
C GLY A 20 35.24 13.03 -14.95
N HIS A 21 34.00 12.90 -15.39
CA HIS A 21 32.82 13.16 -14.58
C HIS A 21 31.84 11.99 -14.61
N TYR A 22 30.96 11.92 -13.62
CA TYR A 22 29.87 10.95 -13.54
C TYR A 22 28.67 11.46 -12.75
N HIS A 23 27.51 10.84 -12.95
CA HIS A 23 26.31 11.08 -12.16
C HIS A 23 25.73 9.74 -11.68
N PRO A 24 25.46 9.55 -10.37
CA PRO A 24 24.92 8.29 -9.87
C PRO A 24 23.66 7.82 -10.60
N ASP A 25 22.73 8.73 -10.87
CA ASP A 25 21.47 8.40 -11.57
C ASP A 25 21.70 7.99 -13.05
N ASP A 26 22.84 8.37 -13.65
CA ASP A 26 23.21 7.98 -15.01
C ASP A 26 24.01 6.65 -15.06
N ILE A 27 24.55 6.21 -13.91
CA ILE A 27 25.30 4.95 -13.77
C ILE A 27 24.34 3.79 -13.58
N ALA A 28 23.36 3.92 -12.68
CA ALA A 28 22.40 2.87 -12.33
C ALA A 28 21.74 2.20 -13.57
N PRO A 29 21.14 2.93 -14.52
CA PRO A 29 20.53 2.31 -15.71
C PRO A 29 21.53 1.71 -16.71
N ARG A 30 22.84 1.91 -16.52
CA ARG A 30 23.92 1.34 -17.36
C ARG A 30 24.55 0.10 -16.74
N SER A 31 24.27 -0.21 -15.47
CA SER A 31 24.75 -1.41 -14.77
C SER A 31 23.77 -2.56 -15.00
N GLU A 32 24.21 -3.63 -15.65
CA GLU A 32 23.38 -4.82 -15.89
C GLU A 32 23.00 -5.52 -14.58
N LEU A 33 23.95 -5.56 -13.62
CA LEU A 33 23.73 -6.13 -12.30
C LEU A 33 22.63 -5.37 -11.54
N PHE A 34 22.72 -4.02 -11.52
CA PHE A 34 21.73 -3.19 -10.85
C PHE A 34 20.34 -3.32 -11.47
N VAL A 35 20.24 -3.24 -12.80
CA VAL A 35 18.97 -3.34 -13.52
C VAL A 35 18.31 -4.68 -13.23
N THR A 36 19.05 -5.78 -13.39
CA THR A 36 18.53 -7.13 -13.17
C THR A 36 18.09 -7.35 -11.72
N ALA A 37 18.89 -6.90 -10.75
CA ALA A 37 18.55 -7.02 -9.33
C ALA A 37 17.32 -6.17 -8.98
N SER A 38 17.25 -4.93 -9.47
CA SER A 38 16.14 -4.01 -9.23
C SER A 38 14.84 -4.55 -9.80
N GLU A 39 14.87 -5.14 -11.00
CA GLU A 39 13.69 -5.78 -11.61
C GLU A 39 13.17 -6.96 -10.77
N GLN A 40 14.08 -7.81 -10.28
CA GLN A 40 13.70 -8.95 -9.43
C GLN A 40 13.13 -8.51 -8.08
N LEU A 41 13.78 -7.54 -7.41
CA LEU A 41 13.31 -6.99 -6.15
C LEU A 41 11.95 -6.28 -6.31
N SER A 42 11.78 -5.52 -7.39
CA SER A 42 10.51 -4.87 -7.71
C SER A 42 9.39 -5.89 -7.93
N ALA A 43 9.64 -6.98 -8.66
CA ALA A 43 8.64 -8.02 -8.89
C ALA A 43 8.19 -8.73 -7.59
N LEU A 44 9.12 -8.94 -6.65
CA LEU A 44 8.81 -9.51 -5.33
C LEU A 44 8.02 -8.53 -4.48
N SER A 45 8.46 -7.26 -4.42
CA SER A 45 7.76 -6.18 -3.72
C SER A 45 6.33 -6.00 -4.26
N ASP A 46 6.15 -5.95 -5.58
CA ASP A 46 4.84 -5.84 -6.23
C ASP A 46 3.92 -7.01 -5.87
N THR A 47 4.47 -8.22 -5.77
CA THR A 47 3.69 -9.40 -5.39
C THR A 47 3.19 -9.28 -3.96
N ARG A 48 4.05 -8.89 -3.02
CA ARG A 48 3.67 -8.68 -1.62
C ARG A 48 2.74 -7.49 -1.44
N GLY A 49 2.95 -6.40 -2.16
CA GLY A 49 2.06 -5.24 -2.17
C GLY A 49 0.65 -5.60 -2.65
N ARG A 50 0.52 -6.44 -3.69
CA ARG A 50 -0.79 -6.95 -4.13
C ARG A 50 -1.47 -7.83 -3.08
N GLU A 51 -0.72 -8.71 -2.41
CA GLU A 51 -1.25 -9.55 -1.34
C GLU A 51 -1.76 -8.71 -0.16
N LEU A 52 -0.94 -7.75 0.31
CA LEU A 52 -1.35 -6.79 1.34
C LEU A 52 -2.62 -6.03 0.94
N GLN A 53 -2.66 -5.49 -0.29
CA GLN A 53 -3.81 -4.74 -0.77
C GLN A 53 -5.09 -5.59 -0.82
N GLN A 54 -4.99 -6.86 -1.25
CA GLN A 54 -6.12 -7.78 -1.27
C GLN A 54 -6.67 -8.04 0.14
N LEU A 55 -5.78 -8.21 1.12
CA LEU A 55 -6.15 -8.43 2.51
C LEU A 55 -6.70 -7.16 3.19
N ALA A 56 -6.10 -6.00 2.96
CA ALA A 56 -6.63 -4.71 3.41
C ALA A 56 -8.06 -4.50 2.88
N THR A 57 -8.26 -4.76 1.59
CA THR A 57 -9.59 -4.68 0.96
C THR A 57 -10.57 -5.68 1.58
N ALA A 58 -10.11 -6.88 1.92
CA ALA A 58 -10.92 -7.89 2.59
C ALA A 58 -11.38 -7.44 3.98
N LEU A 59 -10.45 -6.93 4.81
CA LEU A 59 -10.74 -6.45 6.16
C LEU A 59 -11.69 -5.26 6.11
N GLN A 60 -11.48 -4.34 5.17
CA GLN A 60 -12.41 -3.24 4.92
C GLN A 60 -13.81 -3.74 4.56
N HIS A 61 -13.93 -4.72 3.65
CA HIS A 61 -15.22 -5.31 3.30
C HIS A 61 -15.88 -6.04 4.48
N TYR A 62 -15.09 -6.66 5.36
CA TYR A 62 -15.60 -7.32 6.55
C TYR A 62 -16.15 -6.29 7.55
N ARG A 63 -15.39 -5.23 7.83
CA ARG A 63 -15.82 -4.09 8.64
C ARG A 63 -17.09 -3.46 8.09
N GLU A 64 -17.11 -3.14 6.80
CA GLU A 64 -18.29 -2.60 6.12
C GLU A 64 -19.51 -3.52 6.28
N ALA A 65 -19.34 -4.84 6.12
CA ALA A 65 -20.45 -5.77 6.29
C ALA A 65 -20.97 -5.82 7.73
N LEU A 66 -20.11 -5.71 8.74
CA LEU A 66 -20.51 -5.61 10.15
C LEU A 66 -21.19 -4.27 10.45
N ASP A 67 -20.69 -3.16 9.91
CA ASP A 67 -21.33 -1.85 10.02
C ASP A 67 -22.76 -1.86 9.44
N LEU A 68 -22.93 -2.48 8.27
CA LEU A 68 -24.24 -2.62 7.61
C LEU A 68 -25.21 -3.49 8.42
N LEU A 69 -24.72 -4.45 9.19
CA LEU A 69 -25.54 -5.26 10.11
C LEU A 69 -25.95 -4.49 11.37
N GLY A 70 -25.22 -3.43 11.74
CA GLY A 70 -25.47 -2.64 12.94
C GLY A 70 -25.57 -3.51 14.19
N ASP A 71 -26.62 -3.32 14.99
CA ASP A 71 -26.87 -4.08 16.23
C ASP A 71 -27.09 -5.58 16.02
N THR A 72 -27.28 -6.03 14.77
CA THR A 72 -27.42 -7.46 14.43
C THR A 72 -26.05 -8.16 14.30
N ALA A 73 -24.96 -7.39 14.18
CA ALA A 73 -23.60 -7.93 14.14
C ALA A 73 -23.27 -8.65 15.46
N PRO A 74 -22.88 -9.94 15.45
CA PRO A 74 -22.46 -10.63 16.66
C PRO A 74 -21.20 -9.99 17.25
N LEU A 75 -21.16 -9.81 18.57
CA LEU A 75 -19.98 -9.26 19.27
C LEU A 75 -18.69 -10.02 18.95
N GLY A 76 -18.76 -11.35 18.83
CA GLY A 76 -17.61 -12.18 18.49
C GLY A 76 -17.05 -11.91 17.08
N GLU A 77 -17.86 -11.44 16.13
CA GLU A 77 -17.39 -11.05 14.79
C GLU A 77 -16.66 -9.69 14.84
N LEU A 78 -17.11 -8.76 15.68
CA LEU A 78 -16.43 -7.48 15.91
C LEU A 78 -15.08 -7.69 16.60
N GLU A 79 -15.02 -8.55 17.62
CA GLU A 79 -13.78 -8.94 18.29
C GLU A 79 -12.80 -9.59 17.30
N ARG A 80 -13.30 -10.53 16.48
CA ARG A 80 -12.49 -11.20 15.45
C ARG A 80 -11.95 -10.22 14.41
N LEU A 81 -12.76 -9.27 13.95
CA LEU A 81 -12.29 -8.23 13.03
C LEU A 81 -11.12 -7.45 13.64
N GLY A 82 -11.25 -7.03 14.91
CA GLY A 82 -10.18 -6.33 15.63
C GLY A 82 -8.89 -7.16 15.73
N ASP A 83 -9.01 -8.46 16.03
CA ASP A 83 -7.86 -9.37 16.06
C ASP A 83 -7.18 -9.52 14.69
N LEU A 84 -7.98 -9.63 13.62
CA LEU A 84 -7.47 -9.73 12.24
C LEU A 84 -6.80 -8.45 11.77
N GLU A 85 -7.35 -7.28 12.08
CA GLU A 85 -6.75 -5.98 11.76
C GLU A 85 -5.44 -5.77 12.52
N GLN A 86 -5.39 -6.17 13.80
CA GLN A 86 -4.17 -6.12 14.58
C GLN A 86 -3.08 -7.03 14.01
N ASP A 87 -3.43 -8.26 13.60
CA ASP A 87 -2.50 -9.18 12.94
C ASP A 87 -2.01 -8.63 11.60
N PHE A 88 -2.92 -8.09 10.78
CA PHE A 88 -2.59 -7.45 9.51
C PHE A 88 -1.58 -6.31 9.68
N HIS A 89 -1.84 -5.34 10.57
CA HIS A 89 -0.92 -4.21 10.77
C HIS A 89 0.44 -4.65 11.32
N ARG A 90 0.48 -5.71 12.14
CA ARG A 90 1.76 -6.30 12.57
C ARG A 90 2.54 -6.86 11.39
N GLN A 91 1.90 -7.61 10.50
CA GLN A 91 2.57 -8.19 9.33
C GLN A 91 3.01 -7.13 8.32
N GLU A 92 2.18 -6.10 8.11
CA GLU A 92 2.51 -4.91 7.32
C GLU A 92 3.77 -4.21 7.86
N ALA A 93 3.82 -3.97 9.17
CA ALA A 93 4.99 -3.34 9.80
C ALA A 93 6.27 -4.18 9.64
N VAL A 94 6.17 -5.52 9.75
CA VAL A 94 7.30 -6.43 9.54
C VAL A 94 7.78 -6.38 8.09
N LEU A 95 6.87 -6.37 7.11
CA LEU A 95 7.22 -6.28 5.71
C LEU A 95 7.83 -4.92 5.34
N GLN A 96 7.30 -3.83 5.91
CA GLN A 96 7.85 -2.49 5.71
C GLN A 96 9.28 -2.42 6.25
N GLN A 97 9.51 -2.86 7.49
CA GLN A 97 10.84 -2.90 8.08
C GLN A 97 11.80 -3.75 7.24
N PHE A 98 11.37 -4.94 6.81
CA PHE A 98 12.17 -5.80 5.94
C PHE A 98 12.54 -5.11 4.62
N THR A 99 11.60 -4.39 4.01
CA THR A 99 11.83 -3.67 2.75
C THR A 99 12.81 -2.52 2.95
N ASP A 100 12.69 -1.78 4.05
CA ASP A 100 13.61 -0.69 4.38
C ASP A 100 15.04 -1.19 4.60
N GLU A 101 15.21 -2.27 5.38
CA GLU A 101 16.52 -2.93 5.60
C GLU A 101 17.10 -3.46 4.28
N LEU A 102 16.27 -4.05 3.43
CA LEU A 102 16.70 -4.56 2.12
C LEU A 102 17.18 -3.42 1.20
N ILE A 103 16.47 -2.30 1.17
CA ILE A 103 16.84 -1.12 0.38
C ILE A 103 18.13 -0.50 0.92
N GLU A 104 18.28 -0.39 2.25
CA GLU A 104 19.50 0.13 2.87
C GLU A 104 20.72 -0.72 2.49
N ASP A 105 20.64 -2.05 2.63
CA ASP A 105 21.74 -2.96 2.30
C ASP A 105 22.10 -2.93 0.82
N PHE A 106 21.08 -2.97 -0.07
CA PHE A 106 21.29 -2.93 -1.51
C PHE A 106 21.88 -1.58 -1.95
N SER A 107 21.29 -0.47 -1.52
CA SER A 107 21.75 0.87 -1.89
C SER A 107 23.13 1.19 -1.32
N GLY A 108 23.43 0.76 -0.09
CA GLY A 108 24.73 0.91 0.53
C GLY A 108 25.84 0.20 -0.26
N ALA A 109 25.63 -1.06 -0.61
CA ALA A 109 26.61 -1.82 -1.40
C ALA A 109 26.82 -1.23 -2.81
N MET A 110 25.74 -0.76 -3.45
CA MET A 110 25.81 -0.10 -4.75
C MET A 110 26.60 1.22 -4.69
N VAL A 111 26.37 2.04 -3.67
CA VAL A 111 27.12 3.30 -3.47
C VAL A 111 28.59 3.00 -3.23
N GLU A 112 28.92 2.03 -2.36
CA GLU A 112 30.31 1.67 -2.10
C GLU A 112 31.02 1.18 -3.37
N ALA A 113 30.39 0.29 -4.15
CA ALA A 113 30.96 -0.21 -5.39
C ALA A 113 31.14 0.89 -6.43
N MET A 114 30.20 1.84 -6.51
CA MET A 114 30.30 3.01 -7.38
C MET A 114 31.47 3.91 -7.00
N GLU A 115 31.65 4.21 -5.71
CA GLU A 115 32.75 5.04 -5.22
C GLU A 115 34.11 4.37 -5.46
N GLN A 116 34.20 3.06 -5.22
CA GLN A 116 35.41 2.26 -5.52
C GLN A 116 35.72 2.28 -7.03
N ALA A 117 34.72 2.08 -7.89
CA ALA A 117 34.87 2.14 -9.32
C ALA A 117 35.31 3.53 -9.80
N ALA A 118 34.66 4.60 -9.32
CA ALA A 118 35.01 5.99 -9.65
C ALA A 118 36.44 6.34 -9.22
N ALA A 119 36.89 5.89 -8.05
CA ALA A 119 38.25 6.10 -7.56
C ALA A 119 39.32 5.43 -8.45
N SER A 120 38.97 4.33 -9.13
CA SER A 120 39.90 3.63 -10.05
C SER A 120 40.19 4.40 -11.35
N HIS A 121 39.38 5.42 -11.66
CA HIS A 121 39.54 6.27 -12.84
C HIS A 121 40.28 7.60 -12.57
N GLY A 122 40.89 7.75 -11.40
CA GLY A 122 41.66 8.94 -11.01
C GLY A 122 40.79 10.04 -10.41
N GLN A 123 41.16 11.31 -10.63
CA GLN A 123 40.42 12.45 -10.08
C GLN A 123 39.12 12.64 -10.86
N THR A 124 37.99 12.22 -10.28
CA THR A 124 36.66 12.29 -10.91
C THR A 124 35.78 13.36 -10.26
N GLN A 125 34.84 13.90 -11.03
CA GLN A 125 33.87 14.89 -10.56
C GLN A 125 32.44 14.33 -10.62
N ARG A 126 31.70 14.36 -9.51
CA ARG A 126 30.26 14.11 -9.53
C ARG A 126 29.56 15.30 -10.18
N CYS A 127 28.91 15.10 -11.33
CA CYS A 127 28.30 16.16 -12.12
C CYS A 127 27.13 15.64 -12.97
N VAL A 128 26.00 16.36 -12.94
CA VAL A 128 24.84 16.05 -13.79
C VAL A 128 25.17 16.42 -15.24
N ALA A 129 25.29 15.44 -16.13
CA ALA A 129 25.74 15.66 -17.51
C ALA A 129 24.82 16.59 -18.32
N ARG A 130 23.53 16.66 -17.97
CA ARG A 130 22.52 17.48 -18.65
C ARG A 130 21.76 18.37 -17.68
N ILE A 131 21.69 19.67 -17.98
CA ILE A 131 20.91 20.65 -17.22
C ILE A 131 19.72 21.15 -18.04
N ALA A 132 18.68 21.62 -17.35
CA ALA A 132 17.51 22.20 -17.98
C ALA A 132 17.89 23.42 -18.83
N GLU A 133 17.34 23.49 -20.04
CA GLU A 133 17.50 24.59 -20.97
C GLU A 133 16.17 25.35 -21.10
N GLY A 134 16.10 26.52 -20.46
CA GLY A 134 14.93 27.41 -20.54
C GLY A 134 13.79 27.05 -19.57
N PRO A 135 12.68 27.81 -19.63
CA PRO A 135 11.54 27.62 -18.74
C PRO A 135 10.83 26.29 -19.01
N ARG A 136 10.43 25.58 -17.94
CA ARG A 136 9.55 24.41 -18.06
C ARG A 136 8.15 24.86 -18.47
N VAL A 137 7.64 24.30 -19.57
CA VAL A 137 6.25 24.49 -19.99
C VAL A 137 5.45 23.27 -19.55
N PRO A 138 4.34 23.43 -18.81
CA PRO A 138 3.50 22.31 -18.41
C PRO A 138 3.09 21.45 -19.60
N GLY A 139 3.26 20.12 -19.50
CA GLY A 139 2.89 19.16 -20.54
C GLY A 139 3.89 19.00 -21.69
N MET A 140 5.01 19.72 -21.72
CA MET A 140 6.11 19.48 -22.67
C MET A 140 7.36 18.97 -21.97
N PRO A 141 8.08 17.98 -22.57
CA PRO A 141 9.36 17.56 -22.03
C PRO A 141 10.33 18.74 -22.05
N GLY A 142 10.94 19.02 -20.90
CA GLY A 142 11.91 20.10 -20.76
C GLY A 142 13.08 19.91 -21.71
N ARG A 143 13.50 20.98 -22.39
CA ARG A 143 14.74 20.94 -23.17
C ARG A 143 15.91 20.80 -22.20
N THR A 144 16.92 20.03 -22.59
CA THR A 144 18.15 19.86 -21.79
C THR A 144 19.36 20.09 -22.67
N LYS A 145 20.40 20.70 -22.10
CA LYS A 145 21.70 20.92 -22.74
C LYS A 145 22.81 20.26 -21.92
N ALA A 146 23.96 20.01 -22.54
CA ALA A 146 25.14 19.56 -21.81
C ALA A 146 25.51 20.58 -20.72
N ASN A 147 25.87 20.07 -19.55
CA ASN A 147 26.30 20.90 -18.44
C ASN A 147 27.77 21.31 -18.66
N PRO A 148 28.07 22.61 -18.87
CA PRO A 148 29.44 23.06 -19.09
C PRO A 148 30.34 22.92 -17.85
N GLU A 149 29.76 22.67 -16.67
CA GLU A 149 30.48 22.45 -15.42
C GLU A 149 31.01 21.01 -15.27
N CYS A 150 30.54 20.08 -16.11
CA CYS A 150 31.04 18.71 -16.14
C CYS A 150 32.31 18.67 -16.99
N LEU A 151 33.46 18.63 -16.31
CA LEU A 151 34.77 18.59 -16.96
C LEU A 151 35.22 17.14 -17.22
N GLY A 152 36.11 16.97 -18.19
CA GLY A 152 36.67 15.66 -18.55
C GLY A 152 35.70 14.73 -19.28
N GLU A 153 36.08 13.44 -19.39
CA GLU A 153 35.30 12.39 -20.06
C GLU A 153 34.06 11.96 -19.24
N ASP A 154 32.96 11.56 -19.91
CA ASP A 154 31.81 10.91 -19.26
C ASP A 154 32.19 9.47 -18.87
N LEU A 155 32.36 9.23 -17.57
CA LEU A 155 32.79 7.94 -17.02
C LEU A 155 31.63 7.02 -16.64
N ASN A 156 30.36 7.42 -16.84
CA ASN A 156 29.20 6.67 -16.35
C ASN A 156 29.17 5.20 -16.83
N ALA A 157 29.47 4.95 -18.11
CA ALA A 157 29.50 3.59 -18.66
C ALA A 157 30.69 2.77 -18.13
N ALA A 158 31.85 3.40 -17.96
CA ALA A 158 33.04 2.73 -17.45
C ALA A 158 32.87 2.34 -15.98
N ILE A 159 32.31 3.25 -15.17
CA ILE A 159 31.99 3.00 -13.76
C ILE A 159 30.95 1.90 -13.63
N ALA A 160 29.86 1.95 -14.42
CA ALA A 160 28.83 0.89 -14.41
C ALA A 160 29.44 -0.49 -14.74
N SER A 161 30.27 -0.58 -15.78
CA SER A 161 30.95 -1.83 -16.14
C SER A 161 31.90 -2.34 -15.04
N ALA A 162 32.58 -1.43 -14.34
CA ALA A 162 33.45 -1.79 -13.21
C ALA A 162 32.64 -2.27 -12.00
N MET A 163 31.47 -1.68 -11.74
CA MET A 163 30.54 -2.14 -10.72
C MET A 163 29.98 -3.52 -11.06
N ASP A 164 29.56 -3.74 -12.31
CA ASP A 164 29.07 -5.05 -12.77
C ASP A 164 30.13 -6.13 -12.58
N ALA A 165 31.42 -5.77 -12.68
CA ALA A 165 32.55 -6.66 -12.46
C ALA A 165 32.96 -6.85 -10.98
N ASN A 166 32.38 -6.09 -10.04
CA ASN A 166 32.74 -6.09 -8.63
C ASN A 166 32.20 -7.35 -7.91
N GLU A 167 33.10 -8.27 -7.53
CA GLU A 167 32.73 -9.53 -6.85
C GLU A 167 32.06 -9.32 -5.48
N PRO A 168 32.57 -8.45 -4.59
CA PRO A 168 31.86 -8.11 -3.36
C PRO A 168 30.42 -7.64 -3.59
N LEU A 169 30.19 -6.76 -4.57
CA LEU A 169 28.85 -6.29 -4.90
C LEU A 169 27.96 -7.44 -5.38
N ARG A 170 28.45 -8.29 -6.30
CA ARG A 170 27.69 -9.46 -6.78
C ARG A 170 27.27 -10.38 -5.64
N ALA A 171 28.15 -10.63 -4.67
CA ALA A 171 27.84 -11.45 -3.51
C ALA A 171 26.73 -10.82 -2.63
N VAL A 172 26.78 -9.50 -2.39
CA VAL A 172 25.73 -8.81 -1.63
C VAL A 172 24.39 -8.82 -2.39
N VAL A 173 24.41 -8.57 -3.71
CA VAL A 173 23.20 -8.62 -4.54
C VAL A 173 22.59 -10.02 -4.52
N GLU A 174 23.40 -11.07 -4.65
CA GLU A 174 22.92 -12.45 -4.55
C GLU A 174 22.32 -12.75 -3.17
N GLU A 175 22.99 -12.31 -2.09
CA GLU A 175 22.48 -12.47 -0.72
C GLU A 175 21.10 -11.80 -0.57
N VAL A 176 21.00 -10.52 -0.96
CA VAL A 176 19.76 -9.73 -0.90
C VAL A 176 18.63 -10.40 -1.68
N LEU A 177 18.90 -10.88 -2.90
CA LEU A 177 17.90 -11.56 -3.73
C LEU A 177 17.43 -12.90 -3.14
N GLN A 178 18.27 -13.56 -2.34
CA GLN A 178 17.96 -14.84 -1.70
C GLN A 178 17.30 -14.69 -0.32
N ARG A 179 17.19 -13.48 0.22
CA ARG A 179 16.55 -13.26 1.53
C ARG A 179 15.08 -13.70 1.50
N PRO A 180 14.63 -14.46 2.52
CA PRO A 180 13.25 -14.89 2.58
C PRO A 180 12.35 -13.69 2.86
N TRP A 181 11.49 -13.36 1.91
CA TRP A 181 10.49 -12.31 2.08
C TRP A 181 9.48 -12.72 3.14
N PRO A 182 9.10 -11.83 4.08
CA PRO A 182 8.03 -12.09 5.03
C PRO A 182 6.77 -12.57 4.32
N GLU A 183 6.17 -13.65 4.83
CA GLU A 183 4.89 -14.13 4.35
C GLU A 183 3.77 -13.31 4.96
N ILE A 184 2.77 -12.97 4.14
CA ILE A 184 1.54 -12.34 4.62
C ILE A 184 0.48 -13.43 4.71
N VAL A 185 0.16 -13.87 5.92
CA VAL A 185 -0.77 -14.95 6.19
C VAL A 185 -1.71 -14.52 7.30
N ILE A 186 -2.98 -14.28 6.96
CA ILE A 186 -4.03 -14.04 7.94
C ILE A 186 -4.90 -15.29 8.08
N SER A 187 -5.55 -15.45 9.23
CA SER A 187 -6.42 -16.59 9.48
C SER A 187 -7.63 -16.58 8.53
N VAL A 188 -7.68 -17.56 7.62
CA VAL A 188 -8.81 -17.80 6.72
C VAL A 188 -9.69 -18.87 7.37
N GLU A 189 -10.81 -18.45 7.95
CA GLU A 189 -11.74 -19.34 8.63
C GLU A 189 -13.19 -18.97 8.29
N ALA A 190 -13.93 -19.94 7.76
CA ALA A 190 -15.34 -19.79 7.43
C ALA A 190 -16.18 -19.64 8.70
N GLN A 191 -17.11 -18.69 8.69
CA GLN A 191 -17.94 -18.39 9.87
C GLN A 191 -19.35 -18.95 9.76
N PRO A 192 -20.03 -19.27 10.87
CA PRO A 192 -21.45 -19.54 10.83
C PRO A 192 -22.21 -18.32 10.27
N PRO A 193 -23.17 -18.51 9.34
CA PRO A 193 -24.02 -17.42 8.90
C PRO A 193 -24.92 -16.94 10.04
N ILE A 194 -25.14 -15.64 10.11
CA ILE A 194 -25.99 -14.99 11.10
C ILE A 194 -27.45 -15.28 10.74
N ALA A 195 -28.21 -15.85 11.67
CA ALA A 195 -29.55 -16.36 11.38
C ALA A 195 -30.55 -15.23 11.08
N THR A 196 -31.36 -15.40 10.02
CA THR A 196 -32.57 -14.60 9.81
C THR A 196 -33.75 -15.32 10.47
N GLY A 197 -34.08 -14.94 11.71
CA GLY A 197 -35.12 -15.57 12.52
C GLY A 197 -34.65 -16.79 13.34
N SER A 198 -35.57 -17.71 13.66
CA SER A 198 -35.35 -18.76 14.67
C SER A 198 -34.73 -20.07 14.15
N GLY A 199 -34.40 -20.16 12.86
CA GLY A 199 -33.88 -21.37 12.22
C GLY A 199 -32.37 -21.31 11.98
N GLN A 200 -31.70 -22.46 12.01
CA GLN A 200 -30.32 -22.58 11.54
C GLN A 200 -30.27 -22.39 10.02
N PRO A 201 -29.49 -21.44 9.48
CA PRO A 201 -29.38 -21.26 8.05
C PRO A 201 -28.73 -22.48 7.39
N SER A 202 -29.25 -22.86 6.23
CA SER A 202 -28.69 -23.90 5.36
C SER A 202 -27.97 -23.31 4.13
N ARG A 203 -28.06 -21.99 3.96
CA ARG A 203 -27.36 -21.20 2.94
C ARG A 203 -27.19 -19.77 3.45
N TRP A 204 -26.40 -18.97 2.76
CA TRP A 204 -26.13 -17.59 3.15
C TRP A 204 -26.09 -16.62 1.97
N LEU A 205 -26.29 -15.35 2.31
CA LEU A 205 -26.21 -14.19 1.43
C LEU A 205 -25.22 -13.19 2.05
N LEU A 206 -24.20 -12.78 1.28
CA LEU A 206 -23.32 -11.70 1.71
C LEU A 206 -24.09 -10.39 1.79
N VAL A 207 -24.08 -9.80 2.98
CA VAL A 207 -24.76 -8.52 3.27
C VAL A 207 -24.27 -7.46 2.30
N ARG A 208 -22.94 -7.34 2.17
CA ARG A 208 -22.31 -6.37 1.29
C ARG A 208 -22.70 -6.56 -0.19
N ASP A 209 -22.78 -7.81 -0.68
CA ASP A 209 -23.16 -8.07 -2.08
C ASP A 209 -24.58 -7.54 -2.38
N LEU A 210 -25.51 -7.69 -1.42
CA LEU A 210 -26.87 -7.13 -1.54
C LEU A 210 -26.86 -5.60 -1.55
N LEU A 211 -26.16 -4.98 -0.60
CA LEU A 211 -26.17 -3.53 -0.42
C LEU A 211 -25.41 -2.81 -1.53
N VAL A 212 -24.30 -3.37 -2.03
CA VAL A 212 -23.58 -2.84 -3.20
C VAL A 212 -24.45 -2.93 -4.46
N ALA A 213 -25.28 -3.96 -4.60
CA ALA A 213 -26.14 -4.11 -5.75
C ALA A 213 -27.41 -3.25 -5.67
N GLY A 214 -27.98 -3.07 -4.47
CA GLY A 214 -29.24 -2.35 -4.25
C GLY A 214 -29.12 -0.89 -3.84
N ALA A 215 -28.01 -0.47 -3.22
CA ALA A 215 -27.83 0.85 -2.61
C ALA A 215 -26.46 1.46 -2.95
N ARG A 216 -25.94 1.15 -4.15
CA ARG A 216 -24.57 1.50 -4.58
C ARG A 216 -24.23 2.98 -4.41
N ASP A 217 -25.10 3.86 -4.89
CA ASP A 217 -24.80 5.29 -4.93
C ASP A 217 -24.91 5.91 -3.54
N ALA A 218 -25.85 5.46 -2.71
CA ALA A 218 -25.90 5.83 -1.30
C ALA A 218 -24.65 5.39 -0.53
N LEU A 219 -24.15 4.16 -0.74
CA LEU A 219 -22.89 3.71 -0.14
C LEU A 219 -21.70 4.56 -0.60
N ARG A 220 -21.62 4.87 -1.90
CA ARG A 220 -20.55 5.74 -2.44
C ARG A 220 -20.58 7.14 -1.86
N ASP A 221 -21.76 7.68 -1.59
CA ASP A 221 -21.89 8.99 -0.96
C ASP A 221 -21.48 8.94 0.52
N LEU A 222 -21.72 7.82 1.22
CA LEU A 222 -21.18 7.59 2.55
C LEU A 222 -19.65 7.49 2.52
N ASP A 223 -19.08 6.69 1.62
CA ASP A 223 -17.64 6.52 1.50
C ASP A 223 -16.94 7.84 1.14
N ARG A 224 -17.51 8.62 0.20
CA ARG A 224 -17.00 9.97 -0.11
C ARG A 224 -17.01 10.89 1.11
N SER A 225 -18.08 10.85 1.89
CA SER A 225 -18.20 11.66 3.11
C SER A 225 -17.21 11.23 4.20
N ASP A 226 -16.84 9.95 4.25
CA ASP A 226 -15.79 9.43 5.14
C ASP A 226 -14.41 9.92 4.69
N ASP A 227 -14.10 9.79 3.40
CA ASP A 227 -12.84 10.25 2.79
C ASP A 227 -12.63 11.77 2.99
N GLU A 228 -13.69 12.57 2.76
CA GLU A 228 -13.66 14.02 3.00
C GLU A 228 -13.37 14.34 4.47
N ALA A 229 -13.94 13.57 5.41
CA ALA A 229 -13.68 13.76 6.84
C ALA A 229 -12.26 13.36 7.25
N ARG A 230 -11.66 12.38 6.57
CA ARG A 230 -10.28 11.93 6.81
C ARG A 230 -9.22 12.86 6.20
N THR A 231 -9.57 13.63 5.18
CA THR A 231 -8.65 14.61 4.54
C THR A 231 -8.10 15.62 5.57
N GLU A 232 -8.90 16.03 6.56
CA GLU A 232 -8.43 16.93 7.64
C GLU A 232 -7.39 16.27 8.55
N ILE A 233 -7.46 14.95 8.74
CA ILE A 233 -6.52 14.18 9.56
C ILE A 233 -5.20 14.03 8.82
N GLU A 234 -5.24 13.72 7.52
CA GLU A 234 -4.06 13.63 6.67
C GLU A 234 -3.29 14.95 6.68
N ALA A 235 -3.98 16.07 6.45
CA ALA A 235 -3.37 17.40 6.51
C ALA A 235 -2.77 17.74 7.89
N ALA A 236 -3.36 17.24 8.97
CA ALA A 236 -2.83 17.43 10.31
C ALA A 236 -1.58 16.57 10.59
N LEU A 237 -1.52 15.35 10.07
CA LEU A 237 -0.35 14.46 10.18
C LEU A 237 0.88 15.01 9.47
N GLU A 238 0.70 15.84 8.44
CA GLU A 238 1.79 16.53 7.72
C GLU A 238 2.36 17.76 8.46
N SER A 239 1.80 18.11 9.63
CA SER A 239 2.32 19.22 10.43
C SER A 239 3.58 18.85 11.20
N ASP A 240 4.40 19.84 11.58
CA ASP A 240 5.67 19.61 12.30
C ASP A 240 5.50 18.95 13.69
N ASP A 241 4.32 19.08 14.32
CA ASP A 241 4.01 18.55 15.66
C ASP A 241 2.52 18.16 15.79
N PRO A 242 2.11 17.03 15.19
CA PRO A 242 0.71 16.61 15.21
C PRO A 242 0.30 16.12 16.60
N ASP A 243 -0.86 16.58 17.11
CA ASP A 243 -1.48 16.00 18.31
C ASP A 243 -2.10 14.63 17.98
N LEU A 244 -1.27 13.59 18.04
CA LEU A 244 -1.65 12.22 17.69
C LEU A 244 -2.85 11.70 18.50
N GLU A 245 -3.00 12.11 19.75
CA GLU A 245 -4.13 11.65 20.59
C GLU A 245 -5.44 12.34 20.19
N ALA A 246 -5.41 13.62 19.79
CA ALA A 246 -6.56 14.27 19.18
C ALA A 246 -6.94 13.63 17.84
N LEU A 247 -5.96 13.30 17.00
CA LEU A 247 -6.20 12.65 15.71
C LEU A 247 -6.79 11.25 15.88
N LYS A 248 -6.30 10.43 16.80
CA LYS A 248 -6.89 9.12 17.13
C LYS A 248 -8.35 9.24 17.57
N ARG A 249 -8.68 10.19 18.43
CA ARG A 249 -10.08 10.45 18.83
C ARG A 249 -10.93 10.84 17.63
N ARG A 250 -10.40 11.68 16.74
CA ARG A 250 -11.10 12.11 15.53
C ARG A 250 -11.36 10.95 14.57
N VAL A 251 -10.38 10.07 14.35
CA VAL A 251 -10.56 8.83 13.57
C VAL A 251 -11.70 8.00 14.15
N ALA A 252 -11.70 7.75 15.47
CA ALA A 252 -12.73 6.96 16.12
C ALA A 252 -14.14 7.58 16.00
N GLU A 253 -14.25 8.91 16.05
CA GLU A 253 -15.52 9.63 15.83
C GLU A 253 -16.04 9.47 14.40
N ILE A 254 -15.14 9.56 13.41
CA ILE A 254 -15.47 9.35 11.99
C ILE A 254 -15.94 7.92 11.79
N GLU A 255 -15.17 6.93 12.26
CA GLU A 255 -15.53 5.51 12.16
C GLU A 255 -16.88 5.20 12.79
N ALA A 256 -17.14 5.68 14.01
CA ALA A 256 -18.43 5.50 14.68
C ALA A 256 -19.59 6.17 13.92
N THR A 257 -19.35 7.35 13.32
CA THR A 257 -20.35 8.07 12.53
C THR A 257 -20.66 7.33 11.23
N THR A 258 -19.63 6.84 10.55
CA THR A 258 -19.77 6.08 9.29
C THR A 258 -20.47 4.74 9.54
N ALA A 259 -20.07 4.01 10.59
CA ALA A 259 -20.74 2.77 11.00
C ALA A 259 -22.23 2.99 11.28
N ARG A 260 -22.58 4.02 12.05
CA ARG A 260 -23.99 4.37 12.32
C ARG A 260 -24.76 4.67 11.04
N ARG A 261 -24.21 5.48 10.13
CA ARG A 261 -24.87 5.84 8.87
C ARG A 261 -25.06 4.63 7.95
N ARG A 262 -24.10 3.70 7.92
CA ARG A 262 -24.21 2.42 7.20
C ARG A 262 -25.33 1.55 7.78
N ALA A 263 -25.40 1.42 9.11
CA ALA A 263 -26.48 0.70 9.77
C ALA A 263 -27.86 1.33 9.49
N GLU A 264 -27.98 2.66 9.60
CA GLU A 264 -29.22 3.41 9.32
C GLU A 264 -29.69 3.22 7.86
N LEU A 265 -28.76 3.20 6.91
CA LEU A 265 -29.04 2.91 5.50
C LEU A 265 -29.49 1.46 5.28
N ALA A 266 -28.77 0.51 5.88
CA ALA A 266 -28.94 -0.91 5.62
C ALA A 266 -30.16 -1.52 6.34
N GLN A 267 -30.46 -1.09 7.56
CA GLN A 267 -31.52 -1.67 8.39
C GLN A 267 -32.86 -1.86 7.65
N PRO A 268 -33.48 -0.84 7.04
CA PRO A 268 -34.77 -1.02 6.35
C PRO A 268 -34.68 -1.97 5.15
N ILE A 269 -33.51 -2.04 4.49
CA ILE A 269 -33.27 -2.93 3.34
C ILE A 269 -33.17 -4.38 3.85
N LEU A 270 -32.41 -4.61 4.91
CA LEU A 270 -32.22 -5.94 5.50
C LEU A 270 -33.52 -6.49 6.08
N GLU A 271 -34.29 -5.69 6.82
CA GLU A 271 -35.60 -6.11 7.37
C GLU A 271 -36.57 -6.59 6.27
N VAL A 272 -36.64 -5.87 5.15
CA VAL A 272 -37.50 -6.27 4.03
C VAL A 272 -36.94 -7.49 3.30
N ALA A 273 -35.62 -7.59 3.12
CA ALA A 273 -35.00 -8.78 2.56
C ALA A 273 -35.32 -10.03 3.39
N GLU A 274 -35.19 -9.97 4.72
CA GLU A 274 -35.55 -11.06 5.62
C GLU A 274 -37.02 -11.44 5.50
N GLU A 275 -37.93 -10.47 5.54
CA GLU A 275 -39.38 -10.69 5.36
C GLU A 275 -39.67 -11.40 4.03
N ARG A 276 -38.94 -11.05 2.96
CA ARG A 276 -39.08 -11.68 1.65
C ARG A 276 -38.54 -13.10 1.65
N MET A 277 -37.33 -13.32 2.14
CA MET A 277 -36.69 -14.63 2.18
C MET A 277 -37.52 -15.64 2.98
N LEU A 278 -38.07 -15.24 4.14
CA LEU A 278 -38.93 -16.08 4.99
C LEU A 278 -40.26 -16.48 4.33
N ARG A 279 -40.73 -15.71 3.34
CA ARG A 279 -42.00 -15.97 2.64
C ARG A 279 -41.86 -16.86 1.41
N TRP A 280 -40.64 -17.14 0.95
CA TRP A 280 -40.44 -18.01 -0.19
C TRP A 280 -40.69 -19.47 0.21
N LYS A 281 -41.80 -20.03 -0.29
CA LYS A 281 -42.25 -21.38 0.08
C LYS A 281 -41.29 -22.45 -0.46
N GLY A 282 -40.91 -23.38 0.41
CA GLY A 282 -40.07 -24.53 0.05
C GLY A 282 -38.59 -24.19 -0.13
N GLU A 283 -38.20 -22.97 0.19
CA GLU A 283 -36.80 -22.53 0.11
C GLU A 283 -36.00 -22.92 1.37
N PRO A 284 -34.70 -23.20 1.22
CA PRO A 284 -33.80 -23.35 2.36
C PRO A 284 -33.69 -22.03 3.15
N THR A 285 -33.55 -22.14 4.48
CA THR A 285 -33.34 -20.99 5.38
C THR A 285 -32.03 -20.29 5.02
N THR A 286 -32.07 -18.97 4.85
CA THR A 286 -30.92 -18.13 4.50
C THR A 286 -30.46 -17.32 5.70
N GLY A 287 -29.15 -17.21 5.91
CA GLY A 287 -28.55 -16.31 6.89
C GLY A 287 -27.73 -15.21 6.23
N TRP A 288 -27.38 -14.20 7.00
CA TRP A 288 -26.43 -13.17 6.58
C TRP A 288 -25.00 -13.67 6.73
N CYS A 289 -24.17 -13.37 5.73
CA CYS A 289 -22.73 -13.52 5.84
C CYS A 289 -22.07 -12.14 5.86
N ALA A 290 -21.28 -11.88 6.91
CA ALA A 290 -20.40 -10.71 6.98
C ALA A 290 -18.98 -11.03 6.50
N ASN A 291 -18.50 -12.25 6.77
CA ASN A 291 -17.15 -12.68 6.45
C ASN A 291 -16.92 -12.75 4.92
N PRO A 292 -16.00 -11.97 4.33
CA PRO A 292 -15.71 -12.00 2.91
C PRO A 292 -15.15 -13.36 2.46
N ARG A 293 -15.37 -13.71 1.19
CA ARG A 293 -14.92 -15.00 0.60
C ARG A 293 -13.41 -15.22 0.73
N ILE A 294 -12.62 -14.16 0.58
CA ILE A 294 -11.16 -14.21 0.72
C ILE A 294 -10.70 -14.51 2.16
N LEU A 295 -11.55 -14.22 3.16
CA LEU A 295 -11.36 -14.58 4.57
C LEU A 295 -12.04 -15.93 4.94
N GLY A 296 -12.48 -16.69 3.93
CA GLY A 296 -13.10 -18.00 4.10
C GLY A 296 -14.63 -17.99 3.96
N GLY A 297 -15.28 -16.84 3.86
CA GLY A 297 -16.73 -16.75 3.69
C GLY A 297 -17.51 -17.26 4.91
N CYS A 298 -18.73 -17.73 4.66
CA CYS A 298 -19.51 -18.42 5.68
C CYS A 298 -19.63 -19.91 5.38
N THR A 299 -19.76 -20.71 6.43
CA THR A 299 -20.17 -22.11 6.36
C THR A 299 -21.56 -22.21 5.72
N GLN A 300 -21.88 -23.38 5.16
CA GLN A 300 -23.07 -23.61 4.32
C GLN A 300 -22.94 -23.06 2.89
N GLN A 301 -23.99 -23.22 2.09
CA GLN A 301 -24.00 -22.86 0.67
C GLN A 301 -24.06 -21.34 0.47
N ASP A 302 -23.14 -20.80 -0.33
CA ASP A 302 -23.23 -19.43 -0.86
C ASP A 302 -24.38 -19.34 -1.86
N ALA A 303 -25.39 -18.52 -1.54
CA ALA A 303 -26.51 -18.23 -2.41
C ALA A 303 -26.55 -16.75 -2.83
N SER A 304 -25.46 -16.00 -2.64
CA SER A 304 -25.46 -14.55 -2.78
C SER A 304 -25.87 -14.11 -4.18
N ALA A 305 -25.26 -14.67 -5.23
CA ALA A 305 -25.57 -14.30 -6.61
C ALA A 305 -27.05 -14.54 -6.99
N GLU A 306 -27.62 -15.67 -6.57
CA GLU A 306 -29.03 -16.02 -6.80
C GLU A 306 -29.95 -15.07 -6.04
N LEU A 307 -29.71 -14.92 -4.74
CA LEU A 307 -30.63 -14.22 -3.85
C LEU A 307 -30.59 -12.70 -4.04
N VAL A 308 -29.43 -12.11 -4.35
CA VAL A 308 -29.34 -10.70 -4.72
C VAL A 308 -30.19 -10.41 -5.94
N SER A 309 -30.03 -11.18 -7.02
CA SER A 309 -30.83 -10.98 -8.25
C SER A 309 -32.32 -11.10 -7.95
N ARG A 310 -32.71 -12.14 -7.21
CA ARG A 310 -34.11 -12.41 -6.89
C ARG A 310 -34.73 -11.34 -5.99
N LEU A 311 -33.98 -10.80 -5.03
CA LEU A 311 -34.42 -9.70 -4.17
C LEU A 311 -34.61 -8.42 -4.99
N LEU A 312 -33.66 -8.08 -5.87
CA LEU A 312 -33.75 -6.89 -6.72
C LEU A 312 -34.92 -6.95 -7.71
N ASP A 313 -35.27 -8.15 -8.21
CA ASP A 313 -36.46 -8.35 -9.05
C ASP A 313 -37.78 -8.27 -8.26
N ASP A 314 -37.74 -8.37 -6.93
CA ASP A 314 -38.93 -8.29 -6.09
C ASP A 314 -39.40 -6.83 -5.94
N ARG A 315 -40.57 -6.52 -6.52
CA ARG A 315 -41.15 -5.16 -6.51
C ARG A 315 -41.30 -4.53 -5.12
N LYS A 316 -41.46 -5.29 -4.04
CA LYS A 316 -41.58 -4.68 -2.70
C LYS A 316 -40.19 -4.35 -2.14
N PHE A 317 -39.22 -5.21 -2.36
CA PHE A 317 -37.83 -4.95 -1.97
C PHE A 317 -37.23 -3.80 -2.79
N ALA A 318 -37.45 -3.76 -4.11
CA ALA A 318 -36.97 -2.67 -4.96
C ALA A 318 -37.48 -1.27 -4.53
N LYS A 319 -38.64 -1.20 -3.84
CA LYS A 319 -39.20 0.05 -3.32
C LYS A 319 -38.57 0.54 -2.02
N THR A 320 -37.78 -0.30 -1.34
CA THR A 320 -37.08 0.08 -0.10
C THR A 320 -35.65 0.50 -0.35
N LEU A 321 -35.17 0.36 -1.59
CA LEU A 321 -33.86 0.85 -1.99
C LEU A 321 -33.88 2.38 -2.07
N PRO A 322 -32.77 3.05 -1.71
CA PRO A 322 -32.62 4.47 -1.95
C PRO A 322 -32.67 4.77 -3.46
N ASP A 323 -33.17 5.95 -3.81
CA ASP A 323 -33.21 6.45 -5.19
C ASP A 323 -31.81 6.62 -5.79
#